data_AF-A0A2G9NSB6-F1
#
_entry.id   AF-A0A2G9NSB6-F1
#
_cell.length_a   1.000
_cell.length_b   1.000
_cell.length_c   1.000
_cell.angle_alpha   90.00
_cell.angle_beta   90.00
_cell.angle_gamma   90.00
#
_symmetry.space_group_name_H-M   'P 1'
#
loop_
_entity.id
_entity.type
_entity.pdbx_description
1 polymer ?
#
loop_
_entity_poly.entity_id
_entity_poly.type
_entity_poly.pdbx_seq_one_letter_code
_entity_poly.pdbx_strand_id
1 'polypeptide(L)' 'MTDKPENNQNQMPPMSKDEQIGYHKGSISTLLAERNELIKIAQITENLVQAHAQELEKLGVKLQQDSNYSSKQ' A
#
# COMPACT_ATOMS: atom_id res chain seq x y z
N MET A 1 -4.81 -46.23 -33.67
CA MET A 1 -4.27 -44.89 -33.98
C MET A 1 -5.13 -43.88 -33.26
N THR A 2 -4.67 -43.43 -32.10
CA THR A 2 -5.36 -42.42 -31.28
C THR A 2 -4.84 -41.04 -31.69
N ASP A 3 -5.55 -40.39 -32.60
CA ASP A 3 -5.42 -38.96 -32.81
C ASP A 3 -6.20 -38.25 -31.71
N LYS A 4 -5.49 -37.60 -30.78
CA LYS A 4 -6.08 -36.63 -29.88
C LYS A 4 -5.53 -35.26 -30.27
N PRO A 5 -6.28 -34.40 -30.96
CA PRO A 5 -5.82 -33.05 -31.23
C PRO A 5 -6.07 -32.14 -30.03
N GLU A 6 -5.04 -31.34 -29.77
CA GLU A 6 -5.06 -29.96 -29.29
C GLU A 6 -5.59 -29.66 -27.88
N ASN A 7 -4.64 -29.65 -26.94
CA ASN A 7 -4.70 -28.72 -25.81
C ASN A 7 -4.47 -27.30 -26.35
N ASN A 8 -5.55 -26.63 -26.73
CA ASN A 8 -5.54 -25.24 -27.15
C ASN A 8 -5.38 -24.33 -25.92
N GLN A 9 -4.18 -24.30 -25.34
CA GLN A 9 -3.83 -23.26 -24.39
C GLN A 9 -3.56 -22.00 -25.18
N ASN A 10 -4.49 -21.06 -25.03
CA ASN A 10 -4.45 -19.68 -25.49
C ASN A 10 -3.20 -18.99 -24.88
N GLN A 11 -2.02 -19.28 -25.42
CA GLN A 11 -0.76 -18.70 -24.97
C GLN A 11 -0.61 -17.37 -25.69
N MET A 12 -0.90 -16.29 -24.97
CA MET A 12 -0.44 -14.96 -25.37
C MET A 12 1.08 -15.05 -25.62
N PRO A 13 1.59 -14.46 -26.71
CA PRO A 13 3.02 -14.50 -27.00
C PRO A 13 3.81 -13.97 -25.80
N PRO A 14 4.96 -14.58 -25.45
CA PRO A 14 5.76 -14.14 -24.33
C PRO A 14 6.18 -12.68 -24.55
N MET A 15 5.82 -11.83 -23.59
CA MET A 15 6.12 -10.40 -23.60
C MET A 15 7.63 -10.16 -23.78
N SER A 16 8.02 -9.20 -24.63
CA SER A 16 9.44 -8.88 -24.82
C SER A 16 10.07 -8.37 -23.52
N LYS A 17 11.40 -8.50 -23.38
CA LYS A 17 12.11 -7.99 -22.18
C LYS A 17 11.88 -6.50 -21.96
N ASP A 18 11.87 -5.71 -23.03
CA ASP A 18 11.67 -4.26 -22.95
C ASP A 18 10.25 -3.91 -22.50
N GLU A 19 9.26 -4.68 -22.96
CA GLU A 19 7.87 -4.51 -22.55
C GLU A 19 7.66 -4.93 -21.09
N GLN A 20 8.31 -6.00 -20.62
CA GLN A 20 8.32 -6.37 -19.19
C GLN A 20 8.96 -5.26 -18.33
N ILE A 21 10.08 -4.68 -18.77
CA ILE A 21 10.73 -3.57 -18.07
C ILE A 21 9.80 -2.35 -18.01
N GLY A 22 9.15 -2.01 -19.12
CA GLY A 22 8.18 -0.92 -19.20
C GLY A 22 7.01 -1.13 -18.25
N TYR A 23 6.44 -2.34 -18.24
CA TYR A 23 5.37 -2.75 -17.34
C TYR A 23 5.77 -2.54 -15.88
N HIS A 24 6.89 -3.12 -15.44
CA HIS A 24 7.33 -3.00 -14.05
C HIS A 24 7.65 -1.55 -13.64
N LYS A 25 8.28 -0.75 -14.52
CA LYS A 25 8.52 0.68 -14.25
C LYS A 25 7.21 1.45 -14.08
N GLY A 26 6.23 1.18 -14.94
CA GLY A 26 4.89 1.76 -14.84
C GLY A 26 4.21 1.39 -13.52
N SER A 27 4.20 0.10 -13.17
CA SER A 27 3.64 -0.38 -11.90
C SER A 27 4.30 0.27 -10.68
N ILE A 28 5.64 0.40 -10.67
CA ILE A 28 6.36 1.08 -9.59
C ILE A 28 5.93 2.54 -9.47
N SER A 29 5.80 3.25 -10.59
CA SER A 29 5.33 4.65 -10.58
C SER A 29 3.94 4.78 -9.96
N THR A 30 3.01 3.88 -10.31
CA THR A 30 1.66 3.87 -9.73
C THR A 30 1.70 3.57 -8.24
N LEU A 31 2.43 2.52 -7.83
CA LEU A 31 2.54 2.13 -6.42
C LEU A 31 3.19 3.22 -5.56
N LEU A 32 4.14 3.98 -6.10
CA LEU A 32 4.73 5.13 -5.39
C LEU A 32 3.71 6.24 -5.16
N ALA A 33 2.84 6.52 -6.14
CA ALA A 33 1.77 7.50 -5.97
C ALA A 33 0.76 7.03 -4.91
N GLU A 34 0.33 5.78 -4.97
CA GLU A 34 -0.57 5.18 -3.97
C GLU A 34 0.05 5.20 -2.57
N ARG A 35 1.33 4.84 -2.43
CA ARG A 35 2.08 4.92 -1.17
C ARG A 35 2.05 6.34 -0.60
N ASN A 36 2.22 7.36 -1.44
CA ASN A 36 2.18 8.75 -0.98
C ASN A 36 0.80 9.14 -0.45
N GLU A 37 -0.29 8.67 -1.07
CA GLU A 37 -1.64 8.89 -0.55
C GLU A 37 -1.87 8.15 0.77
N LEU A 38 -1.38 6.91 0.91
CA LEU A 38 -1.44 6.18 2.18
C LEU A 38 -0.71 6.92 3.31
N ILE A 39 0.44 7.52 3.03
CA ILE A 39 1.18 8.33 4.02
C ILE A 39 0.37 9.55 4.45
N LYS A 40 -0.31 10.23 3.53
CA LYS A 40 -1.18 11.36 3.88
C LYS A 40 -2.32 10.93 4.79
N ILE A 41 -2.96 9.80 4.50
CA ILE A 41 -4.02 9.24 5.35
C ILE A 41 -3.47 8.93 6.73
N ALA A 42 -2.31 8.26 6.82
CA ALA A 42 -1.67 7.96 8.09
C ALA A 42 -1.39 9.23 8.90
N GLN A 43 -0.89 10.30 8.28
CA GLN A 43 -0.65 11.58 8.94
C GLN A 43 -1.94 12.24 9.44
N ILE A 44 -3.03 12.19 8.66
CA ILE A 44 -4.33 12.71 9.07
C ILE A 44 -4.85 11.93 10.29
N THR A 45 -4.77 10.60 10.25
CA THR A 45 -5.16 9.74 11.37
C THR A 45 -4.36 10.06 12.62
N GLU A 46 -3.05 10.23 12.51
CA GLU A 46 -2.18 10.60 13.63
C GLU A 46 -2.59 11.96 14.23
N ASN A 47 -2.84 12.96 13.39
CA ASN A 47 -3.29 14.28 13.86
C ASN A 47 -4.63 14.20 14.61
N LEU A 48 -5.55 13.35 14.15
CA LEU A 48 -6.84 13.12 14.83
C LEU A 48 -6.65 12.41 16.17
N VAL A 49 -5.78 11.39 16.24
CA VAL A 49 -5.42 10.71 17.48
C VAL A 49 -4.86 11.72 18.50
N GLN A 50 -3.94 12.59 18.08
CA GLN A 50 -3.38 13.63 18.94
C GLN A 50 -4.43 14.62 19.43
N ALA A 51 -5.34 15.07 18.56
CA ALA A 51 -6.43 15.96 18.95
C ALA A 51 -7.34 15.31 20.01
N HIS A 52 -7.70 14.04 19.83
CA HIS A 52 -8.50 13.30 20.80
C HIS A 52 -7.76 13.06 22.13
N ALA A 53 -6.46 12.76 22.07
CA ALA A 53 -5.63 12.62 23.26
C ALA A 53 -5.59 13.92 24.08
N GLN A 54 -5.44 15.07 23.42
CA GLN A 54 -5.46 16.38 24.07
C GLN A 54 -6.79 16.68 24.77
N GLU A 55 -7.93 16.31 24.15
CA GLU A 55 -9.23 16.49 24.80
C GLU A 55 -9.39 15.60 26.04
N LEU A 56 -8.86 14.37 26.02
CA LEU A 56 -8.86 13.51 27.20
C LEU A 56 -8.00 14.09 28.34
N GLU A 57 -6.85 14.66 28.01
CA GLU A 57 -6.00 15.34 29.01
C GLU A 57 -6.72 16.53 29.67
N LYS A 58 -7.48 17.32 28.89
CA LYS A 58 -8.30 18.43 29.41
C LYS A 58 -9.38 17.94 30.38
N LEU A 59 -9.89 16.72 30.18
CA LEU A 59 -10.85 16.06 31.07
C LEU A 59 -10.18 15.37 32.29
N GLY A 60 -8.87 15.50 32.45
CA GLY A 60 -8.11 14.93 33.56
C GLY A 60 -7.72 13.46 33.37
N VAL A 61 -7.94 12.89 32.17
CA VAL A 61 -7.52 11.53 31.84
C VAL A 61 -6.11 11.57 31.24
N LYS A 62 -5.13 11.04 31.97
CA LYS A 62 -3.76 10.88 31.44
C LYS A 62 -3.66 9.60 30.64
N LEU A 63 -3.52 9.72 29.33
CA LEU A 63 -3.13 8.59 28.50
C LEU A 63 -1.66 8.28 28.81
N GLN A 64 -1.38 7.06 29.27
CA GLN A 64 -0.01 6.59 29.29
C GLN A 64 0.44 6.57 27.83
N GLN A 65 1.59 7.18 27.53
CA GLN A 65 2.24 7.02 26.24
C GLN A 65 2.66 5.56 26.11
N ASP A 66 1.71 4.69 25.76
CA ASP A 66 2.05 3.39 25.25
C ASP A 66 2.89 3.67 24.01
N SER A 67 4.10 3.13 24.01
CA SER A 67 5.15 3.29 23.01
C SER A 67 4.75 2.93 21.56
N ASN A 68 3.48 2.60 21.33
CA ASN A 68 2.85 2.39 20.04
C ASN A 68 2.25 3.68 19.41
N TYR A 69 2.00 4.74 20.18
CA TYR A 69 1.40 6.01 19.68
C TYR A 69 2.43 7.09 19.31
N SER A 70 3.72 6.81 19.51
CA SER A 70 4.79 7.75 19.17
C SER A 70 5.76 7.05 18.24
N SER A 71 5.31 6.83 17.00
CA SER A 71 6.22 6.47 15.93
C SER A 71 7.02 7.72 15.56
N LYS A 72 8.10 7.97 16.31
CA LYS A 72 9.20 8.82 15.83
C LYS A 72 9.87 8.08 14.66
N GLN A 73 9.60 8.52 13.44
CA GLN A 73 10.54 8.43 12.31
C GLN A 73 10.45 9.70 11.48
#